data_AF-A0A7R8V4L8-F1
#
_entry.id   AF-A0A7R8V4L8-F1
#
_cell.length_a   1.000
_cell.length_b   1.000
_cell.length_c   1.000
_cell.angle_alpha   90.00
_cell.angle_beta   90.00
_cell.angle_gamma   90.00
#
_symmetry.space_group_name_H-M   'P 1'
#
loop_
_entity.id
_entity.type
_entity.pdbx_description
1 polymer ?
#
loop_
_entity_poly.entity_id
_entity_poly.type
_entity_poly.pdbx_seq_one_letter_code
_entity_poly.pdbx_strand_id
1 'polypeptide(L)'
;MSEKISDIHQNENWFMSLLKNHTSILDATSNIMKENQETIDQRYKTLEEKLEKCMVLMGSIERTQTAILDMMSETYQGQIGYLVLSPHQFNQEATKIRTHLPAGLYLPVEPEDTLQLYRLKSVEGRLPVKHAIFQIKIPLIGLEEFALFRVFPIWTCYNKTLIKVRQSCNYLAVTAHLDRYYPVADFKLSNCVMVHNLSCLCTQSHSIYYHGASENRCEIDLLNNISMPESCQLEPIMTTAAWIEISKTNKWIYAVTEESSLSIVCPHSTSIQHIEGSVCVTKQNHIILQAHQTHSSDLTTSHPVVQNQIEHKWGQSACKRNTTVSEGNQTAAT
;
A
#
# COMPACT_ATOMS: atom_id res chain seq x y z
N MET A 1 -34.47 117.30 17.85
CA MET A 1 -33.25 116.59 18.29
C MET A 1 -33.57 115.30 19.05
N SER A 2 -34.64 115.27 19.86
CA SER A 2 -35.12 114.08 20.59
C SER A 2 -35.53 112.89 19.69
N GLU A 3 -36.15 113.15 18.54
CA GLU A 3 -36.70 112.09 17.65
C GLU A 3 -35.59 111.28 16.96
N LYS A 4 -34.57 111.95 16.42
CA LYS A 4 -33.39 111.29 15.82
C LYS A 4 -32.59 110.41 16.79
N ILE A 5 -32.59 110.73 18.08
CA ILE A 5 -31.91 109.93 19.11
C ILE A 5 -32.71 108.64 19.39
N SER A 6 -34.04 108.72 19.36
CA SER A 6 -34.93 107.56 19.50
C SER A 6 -34.76 106.58 18.33
N ASP A 7 -34.66 107.07 17.10
CA ASP A 7 -34.46 106.24 15.91
C ASP A 7 -33.11 105.51 15.93
N ILE A 8 -32.06 106.19 16.42
CA ILE A 8 -30.73 105.58 16.58
C ILE A 8 -30.79 104.45 17.62
N HIS A 9 -31.44 104.67 18.76
CA HIS A 9 -31.59 103.63 19.77
C HIS A 9 -32.45 102.46 19.31
N GLN A 10 -33.49 102.71 18.51
CA GLN A 10 -34.31 101.67 17.93
C GLN A 10 -33.51 100.83 16.92
N ASN A 11 -32.67 101.46 16.11
CA ASN A 11 -31.76 100.78 15.18
C ASN A 11 -30.69 99.98 15.92
N GLU A 12 -30.10 100.50 17.00
CA GLU A 12 -29.15 99.76 17.84
C GLU A 12 -29.78 98.52 18.46
N ASN A 13 -30.98 98.65 19.03
CA ASN A 13 -31.70 97.51 19.61
C ASN A 13 -32.08 96.47 18.55
N TRP A 14 -32.50 96.93 17.36
CA TRP A 14 -32.77 96.04 16.23
C TRP A 14 -31.49 95.31 15.78
N PHE A 15 -30.37 96.01 15.66
CA PHE A 15 -29.07 95.42 15.26
C PHE A 15 -28.57 94.41 16.30
N MET A 16 -28.72 94.70 17.60
CA MET A 16 -28.38 93.75 18.67
C MET A 16 -29.28 92.51 18.65
N SER A 17 -30.58 92.67 18.35
CA SER A 17 -31.50 91.54 18.19
C SER A 17 -31.13 90.68 16.98
N LEU A 18 -30.70 91.31 15.89
CA LEU A 18 -30.25 90.65 14.66
C LEU A 18 -28.97 89.86 14.92
N LEU A 19 -27.97 90.46 15.58
CA LEU A 19 -26.73 89.80 15.97
C LEU A 19 -27.01 88.59 16.86
N LYS A 20 -27.87 88.74 17.88
CA LYS A 20 -28.25 87.65 18.78
C LYS A 20 -28.92 86.49 18.04
N ASN A 21 -29.79 86.79 17.08
CA ASN A 21 -30.42 85.78 16.23
C ASN A 21 -29.39 85.06 15.34
N HIS A 22 -28.46 85.80 14.72
CA HIS A 22 -27.41 85.19 13.90
C HIS A 22 -26.47 84.29 14.71
N THR A 23 -26.05 84.71 15.90
CA THR A 23 -25.23 83.86 16.79
C THR A 23 -26.00 82.61 17.22
N SER A 24 -27.29 82.73 17.55
CA SER A 24 -28.11 81.58 17.91
C SER A 24 -28.28 80.57 16.77
N ILE A 25 -28.38 81.04 15.52
CA ILE A 25 -28.47 80.16 14.33
C ILE A 25 -27.13 79.46 14.11
N LEU A 26 -26.01 80.17 14.27
CA LEU A 26 -24.68 79.59 14.15
C LEU A 26 -24.43 78.53 15.22
N ASP A 27 -24.80 78.79 16.47
CA ASP A 27 -24.66 77.84 17.58
C ASP A 27 -25.52 76.58 17.36
N ALA A 28 -26.78 76.76 16.93
CA ALA A 28 -27.66 75.64 16.58
C ALA A 28 -27.09 74.81 15.42
N THR A 29 -26.57 75.46 14.39
CA THR A 29 -25.94 74.78 13.26
C THR A 29 -24.68 74.02 13.69
N SER A 30 -23.86 74.62 14.56
CA SER A 30 -22.66 74.00 15.12
C SER A 30 -23.00 72.75 15.94
N ASN A 31 -24.03 72.82 16.78
CA ASN A 31 -24.51 71.69 17.57
C ASN A 31 -25.01 70.54 16.68
N ILE A 32 -25.82 70.85 15.65
CA ILE A 32 -26.31 69.85 14.68
C ILE A 32 -25.14 69.21 13.91
N MET A 33 -24.15 70.01 13.50
CA MET A 33 -22.96 69.49 12.83
C MET A 33 -22.16 68.54 13.74
N LYS A 34 -22.02 68.88 15.01
CA LYS A 34 -21.31 68.04 15.99
C LYS A 34 -22.03 66.71 16.23
N GLU A 35 -23.35 66.74 16.42
CA GLU A 35 -24.16 65.52 16.60
C GLU A 35 -24.12 64.63 15.33
N ASN A 36 -24.16 65.24 14.15
CA ASN A 36 -23.99 64.53 12.89
C ASN A 36 -22.59 63.90 12.79
N GLN A 37 -21.54 64.60 13.21
CA GLN A 37 -20.17 64.07 13.22
C GLN A 37 -20.06 62.86 14.16
N GLU A 38 -20.57 62.97 15.39
CA GLU A 38 -20.59 61.86 16.36
C GLU A 38 -21.37 60.65 15.82
N THR A 39 -22.50 60.89 15.17
CA THR A 39 -23.30 59.83 14.51
C THR A 39 -22.53 59.16 13.37
N ILE A 40 -21.81 59.95 12.56
CA ILE A 40 -20.98 59.45 11.47
C ILE A 40 -19.84 58.60 12.02
N ASP A 41 -19.13 59.07 13.05
CA ASP A 41 -18.02 58.34 13.68
C ASP A 41 -18.51 57.01 14.28
N GLN A 42 -19.67 57.00 14.92
CA GLN A 42 -20.27 55.78 15.47
C GLN A 42 -20.67 54.77 14.39
N ARG A 43 -21.17 55.25 13.23
CA ARG A 43 -21.46 54.41 12.07
C ARG A 43 -20.18 53.83 11.46
N TYR A 44 -19.12 54.63 11.33
CA TYR A 44 -17.82 54.15 10.85
C TYR A 44 -17.27 53.05 11.75
N LYS A 45 -17.27 53.25 13.06
CA LYS A 45 -16.83 52.22 14.02
C LYS A 45 -17.62 50.92 13.88
N THR A 46 -18.94 51.03 13.75
CA THR A 46 -19.81 49.85 13.53
C THR A 46 -19.50 49.15 12.20
N LEU A 47 -19.16 49.90 11.16
CA LEU A 47 -18.79 49.35 9.86
C LEU A 47 -17.45 48.60 9.93
N GLU A 48 -16.46 49.17 10.62
CA GLU A 48 -15.15 48.54 10.85
C GLU A 48 -15.29 47.21 11.59
N GLU A 49 -16.07 47.17 12.68
CA GLU A 49 -16.35 45.94 13.43
C GLU A 49 -17.04 44.87 12.57
N LYS A 50 -17.96 45.27 11.68
CA LYS A 50 -18.61 44.35 10.74
C LYS A 50 -17.64 43.85 9.67
N LEU A 51 -16.77 44.72 9.15
CA LEU A 51 -15.78 44.37 8.15
C LEU A 51 -14.78 43.35 8.72
N GLU A 52 -14.32 43.56 9.96
CA GLU A 52 -13.45 42.62 10.66
C GLU A 52 -14.08 41.23 10.79
N LYS A 53 -15.36 41.17 11.20
CA LYS A 53 -16.11 39.90 11.27
C LYS A 53 -16.23 39.23 9.90
N CYS A 54 -16.51 40.00 8.84
CA CYS A 54 -16.55 39.47 7.47
C CYS A 54 -15.20 38.88 7.03
N MET A 55 -14.08 39.55 7.33
CA MET A 55 -12.75 39.05 7.00
C MET A 55 -12.44 37.73 7.72
N VAL A 56 -12.78 37.62 9.00
CA VAL A 56 -12.63 36.37 9.77
C VAL A 56 -13.48 35.24 9.18
N LEU A 57 -14.73 35.53 8.83
CA LEU A 57 -15.64 34.56 8.20
C LEU A 57 -15.13 34.10 6.84
N MET A 58 -14.64 35.04 6.01
CA MET A 58 -14.09 34.74 4.69
C MET A 58 -12.88 33.80 4.81
N GLY A 59 -11.93 34.12 5.70
CA GLY A 59 -10.79 33.26 5.96
C GLY A 59 -11.17 31.89 6.57
N SER A 60 -12.28 31.81 7.31
CA SER A 60 -12.81 30.52 7.79
C SER A 60 -13.43 29.69 6.67
N ILE A 61 -14.16 30.33 5.75
CA ILE A 61 -14.77 29.68 4.58
C ILE A 61 -13.67 29.13 3.67
N GLU A 62 -12.65 29.93 3.36
CA GLU A 62 -11.51 29.51 2.54
C GLU A 62 -10.81 28.28 3.13
N ARG A 63 -10.48 28.32 4.44
CA ARG A 63 -9.88 27.18 5.14
C ARG A 63 -10.76 25.92 5.08
N THR A 64 -12.06 26.08 5.24
CA THR A 64 -13.01 24.96 5.18
C THR A 64 -13.11 24.39 3.76
N GLN A 65 -13.13 25.24 2.74
CA GLN A 65 -13.15 24.80 1.34
C GLN A 65 -11.88 24.03 0.96
N THR A 66 -10.71 24.56 1.32
CA THR A 66 -9.43 23.87 1.09
C THR A 66 -9.40 22.51 1.78
N ALA A 67 -9.81 22.44 3.05
CA ALA A 67 -9.87 21.18 3.80
C ALA A 67 -10.79 20.14 3.14
N ILE A 68 -11.95 20.54 2.61
CA ILE A 68 -12.87 19.64 1.89
C ILE A 68 -12.26 19.17 0.57
N LEU A 69 -11.61 20.06 -0.17
CA LEU A 69 -10.95 19.71 -1.44
C LEU A 69 -9.80 18.74 -1.23
N ASP A 70 -8.94 18.99 -0.24
CA ASP A 70 -7.82 18.12 0.11
C ASP A 70 -8.32 16.73 0.51
N MET A 71 -9.31 16.68 1.40
CA MET A 71 -9.97 15.46 1.82
C MET A 71 -10.52 14.64 0.64
N MET A 72 -11.15 15.30 -0.32
CA MET A 72 -11.70 14.65 -1.50
C MET A 72 -10.63 14.19 -2.48
N SER A 73 -9.56 14.95 -2.63
CA SER A 73 -8.39 14.58 -3.43
C SER A 73 -7.71 13.34 -2.86
N GLU A 74 -7.48 13.31 -1.54
CA GLU A 74 -6.91 12.15 -0.84
C GLU A 74 -7.79 10.92 -1.01
N THR A 75 -9.11 11.09 -0.85
CA THR A 75 -10.09 10.00 -1.02
C THR A 75 -10.13 9.47 -2.44
N TYR A 76 -10.02 10.34 -3.45
CA TYR A 76 -9.92 9.93 -4.85
C TYR A 76 -8.65 9.11 -5.12
N GLN A 77 -7.57 9.37 -4.38
CA GLN A 77 -6.35 8.57 -4.42
C GLN A 77 -6.43 7.29 -3.56
N GLY A 78 -7.59 6.98 -2.99
CA GLY A 78 -7.81 5.81 -2.13
C GLY A 78 -7.22 5.96 -0.72
N GLN A 79 -6.78 7.15 -0.34
CA GLN A 79 -6.29 7.46 1.00
C GLN A 79 -7.39 8.12 1.83
N ILE A 80 -7.37 7.92 3.15
CA ILE A 80 -8.26 8.70 4.02
C ILE A 80 -7.45 9.81 4.69
N GLY A 81 -7.96 11.03 4.55
CA GLY A 81 -7.46 12.16 5.28
C GLY A 81 -7.70 12.04 6.77
N TYR A 82 -6.78 12.57 7.56
CA TYR A 82 -6.91 12.63 9.02
C TYR A 82 -8.16 13.41 9.46
N LEU A 83 -8.65 14.32 8.60
CA LEU A 83 -9.88 15.09 8.80
C LEU A 83 -11.15 14.25 8.69
N VAL A 84 -11.11 13.13 7.97
CA VAL A 84 -12.26 12.21 7.85
C VAL A 84 -12.26 11.22 8.99
N LEU A 85 -11.10 10.58 9.22
CA LEU A 85 -10.95 9.56 10.23
C LEU A 85 -9.53 9.53 10.75
N SER A 86 -9.35 9.95 12.00
CA SER A 86 -8.05 9.85 12.66
C SER A 86 -7.65 8.38 12.88
N PRO A 87 -6.34 8.06 12.92
CA PRO A 87 -5.87 6.70 13.24
C PRO A 87 -6.44 6.18 14.57
N HIS A 88 -6.57 7.05 15.57
CA HIS A 88 -7.15 6.67 16.86
C HIS A 88 -8.63 6.26 16.75
N GLN A 89 -9.46 7.05 16.05
CA GLN A 89 -10.86 6.69 15.80
C GLN A 89 -10.96 5.41 14.97
N PHE A 90 -10.13 5.26 13.94
CA PHE A 90 -10.07 4.03 13.15
C PHE A 90 -9.80 2.80 14.03
N ASN A 91 -8.91 2.91 15.01
CA ASN A 91 -8.59 1.81 15.92
C ASN A 91 -9.75 1.46 16.85
N GLN A 92 -10.46 2.48 17.36
CA GLN A 92 -11.66 2.27 18.17
C GLN A 92 -12.75 1.56 17.37
N GLU A 93 -13.00 1.98 16.13
CA GLU A 93 -13.97 1.34 15.26
C GLU A 93 -13.53 -0.07 14.84
N ALA A 94 -12.25 -0.29 14.53
CA ALA A 94 -11.71 -1.61 14.23
C ALA A 94 -11.89 -2.58 15.41
N THR A 95 -11.73 -2.10 16.64
CA THR A 95 -11.96 -2.90 17.85
C THR A 95 -13.43 -3.32 17.99
N LYS A 96 -14.37 -2.41 17.71
CA LYS A 96 -15.80 -2.73 17.67
C LYS A 96 -16.15 -3.71 16.56
N ILE A 97 -15.51 -3.59 15.39
CA ILE A 97 -15.71 -4.51 14.27
C ILE A 97 -15.29 -5.93 14.67
N ARG A 98 -14.14 -6.09 15.35
CA ARG A 98 -13.63 -7.40 15.79
C ARG A 98 -14.65 -8.20 16.58
N THR A 99 -15.46 -7.55 17.44
CA THR A 99 -16.44 -8.24 18.29
C THR A 99 -17.68 -8.72 17.53
N HIS A 100 -17.88 -8.27 16.29
CA HIS A 100 -19.05 -8.56 15.46
C HIS A 100 -18.68 -9.32 14.18
N LEU A 101 -17.44 -9.81 14.06
CA LEU A 101 -17.03 -10.55 12.87
C LEU A 101 -17.75 -11.91 12.79
N PRO A 102 -18.13 -12.35 11.57
CA PRO A 102 -18.62 -13.70 11.36
C PRO A 102 -17.59 -14.75 11.80
N ALA A 103 -18.06 -15.93 12.22
CA ALA A 103 -17.18 -17.03 12.58
C ALA A 103 -16.25 -17.41 11.42
N GLY A 104 -14.96 -17.57 11.71
CA GLY A 104 -13.94 -17.94 10.73
C GLY A 104 -13.36 -16.79 9.90
N LEU A 105 -13.80 -15.54 10.14
CA LEU A 105 -13.25 -14.34 9.53
C LEU A 105 -12.59 -13.42 10.56
N TYR A 106 -11.46 -12.84 10.18
CA TYR A 106 -10.63 -12.03 11.07
C TYR A 106 -10.13 -10.78 10.35
N LEU A 107 -9.71 -9.79 11.14
CA LEU A 107 -8.93 -8.68 10.60
C LEU A 107 -7.51 -9.17 10.29
N PRO A 108 -6.89 -8.67 9.21
CA PRO A 108 -5.61 -9.16 8.68
C PRO A 108 -4.38 -8.92 9.56
N VAL A 109 -4.55 -8.20 10.66
CA VAL A 109 -3.48 -7.63 11.45
C VAL A 109 -3.89 -7.68 12.91
N GLU A 110 -2.95 -7.88 13.82
CA GLU A 110 -3.20 -7.86 15.27
C GLU A 110 -3.54 -6.45 15.79
N PRO A 111 -4.20 -6.32 16.95
CA PRO A 111 -4.59 -5.04 17.52
C PRO A 111 -3.43 -4.05 17.73
N GLU A 112 -2.21 -4.54 17.91
CA GLU A 112 -1.02 -3.73 18.15
C GLU A 112 -0.51 -3.05 16.86
N ASP A 113 -0.72 -3.70 15.70
CA ASP A 113 -0.17 -3.31 14.40
C ASP A 113 -1.13 -2.45 13.57
N THR A 114 -1.94 -1.62 14.24
CA THR A 114 -3.02 -0.84 13.62
C THR A 114 -2.63 0.03 12.42
N LEU A 115 -1.38 0.49 12.36
CA LEU A 115 -0.87 1.25 11.21
C LEU A 115 -0.89 0.42 9.92
N GLN A 116 -0.62 -0.88 10.02
CA GLN A 116 -0.72 -1.78 8.88
C GLN A 116 -2.17 -1.96 8.45
N LEU A 117 -3.08 -2.15 9.40
CA LEU A 117 -4.51 -2.24 9.11
C LEU A 117 -5.02 -0.95 8.43
N TYR A 118 -4.52 0.21 8.85
CA TYR A 118 -4.80 1.51 8.23
C TYR A 118 -4.34 1.57 6.77
N ARG A 119 -3.27 0.85 6.38
CA ARG A 119 -2.76 0.78 4.99
C ARG A 119 -3.53 -0.21 4.12
N LEU A 120 -4.15 -1.23 4.72
CA LEU A 120 -4.87 -2.28 3.99
C LEU A 120 -6.30 -1.89 3.60
N LYS A 121 -6.84 -0.82 4.18
CA LYS A 121 -8.20 -0.37 3.87
C LYS A 121 -8.27 0.25 2.47
N SER A 122 -9.46 0.19 1.89
CA SER A 122 -9.84 1.03 0.75
C SER A 122 -10.93 2.01 1.16
N VAL A 123 -10.96 3.14 0.46
CA VAL A 123 -11.87 4.25 0.76
C VAL A 123 -12.55 4.68 -0.52
N GLU A 124 -13.86 4.84 -0.46
CA GLU A 124 -14.68 5.39 -1.53
C GLU A 124 -15.45 6.59 -0.99
N GLY A 125 -15.27 7.76 -1.62
CA GLY A 125 -15.96 8.99 -1.25
C GLY A 125 -17.09 9.33 -2.21
N ARG A 126 -18.20 9.85 -1.68
CA ARG A 126 -19.30 10.41 -2.47
C ARG A 126 -19.73 11.74 -1.86
N LEU A 127 -20.00 12.75 -2.69
CA LEU A 127 -20.66 14.00 -2.28
C LEU A 127 -22.07 14.07 -2.86
N PRO A 128 -23.08 13.52 -2.17
CA PRO A 128 -24.44 14.03 -2.34
C PRO A 128 -24.54 15.50 -1.92
N VAL A 129 -25.57 16.20 -2.40
CA VAL A 129 -25.75 17.68 -2.34
C VAL A 129 -25.45 18.31 -0.96
N LYS A 130 -25.73 17.62 0.15
CA LYS A 130 -25.59 18.17 1.51
C LYS A 130 -24.61 17.42 2.42
N HIS A 131 -24.06 16.29 1.99
CA HIS A 131 -23.25 15.44 2.86
C HIS A 131 -22.07 14.87 2.09
N ALA A 132 -20.92 14.73 2.74
CA ALA A 132 -19.85 13.88 2.26
C ALA A 132 -19.97 12.52 2.94
N ILE A 133 -20.01 11.45 2.15
CA ILE A 133 -20.13 10.07 2.64
C ILE A 133 -18.86 9.34 2.24
N PHE A 134 -18.17 8.78 3.23
CA PHE A 134 -16.96 7.98 3.04
C PHE A 134 -17.25 6.54 3.42
N GLN A 135 -17.11 5.63 2.46
CA GLN A 135 -17.19 4.21 2.68
C GLN A 135 -15.79 3.65 2.82
N ILE A 136 -15.46 3.18 4.03
CA ILE A 136 -14.18 2.55 4.33
C ILE A 136 -14.39 1.05 4.34
N LYS A 137 -13.64 0.33 3.52
CA LYS A 137 -13.68 -1.13 3.43
C LYS A 137 -12.38 -1.67 3.99
N ILE A 138 -12.49 -2.59 4.95
CA ILE A 138 -11.35 -3.31 5.50
C ILE A 138 -11.49 -4.75 5.01
N PRO A 139 -10.46 -5.32 4.34
CA PRO A 139 -10.53 -6.71 3.92
C PRO A 139 -10.57 -7.61 5.15
N LEU A 140 -11.45 -8.61 5.12
CA LEU A 140 -11.45 -9.70 6.08
C LEU A 140 -10.65 -10.87 5.50
N ILE A 141 -9.97 -11.60 6.36
CA ILE A 141 -9.20 -12.78 5.98
C ILE A 141 -9.81 -14.02 6.64
N GLY A 142 -9.71 -15.15 5.94
CA GLY A 142 -10.05 -16.45 6.52
C GLY A 142 -8.98 -16.91 7.51
N LEU A 143 -9.32 -17.87 8.35
CA LEU A 143 -8.38 -18.54 9.27
C LEU A 143 -7.33 -19.40 8.54
N GLU A 144 -7.60 -19.73 7.29
CA GLU A 144 -6.81 -20.71 6.56
C GLU A 144 -5.55 -20.09 5.97
N GLU A 145 -4.41 -20.59 6.42
CA GLU A 145 -3.10 -20.19 5.93
C GLU A 145 -2.58 -21.19 4.88
N PHE A 146 -1.95 -20.64 3.85
CA PHE A 146 -1.30 -21.42 2.81
C PHE A 146 0.20 -21.15 2.82
N ALA A 147 0.98 -22.21 2.91
CA ALA A 147 2.40 -22.16 2.65
C ALA A 147 2.63 -22.07 1.13
N LEU A 148 3.36 -21.04 0.71
CA LEU A 148 3.64 -20.81 -0.71
C LEU A 148 4.96 -21.49 -1.10
N PHE A 149 4.88 -22.46 -1.99
CA PHE A 149 6.03 -23.18 -2.53
C PHE A 149 6.29 -22.78 -3.97
N ARG A 150 7.56 -22.69 -4.36
CA ARG A 150 7.94 -22.55 -5.77
C ARG A 150 7.98 -23.94 -6.40
N VAL A 151 7.29 -24.11 -7.52
CA VAL A 151 7.25 -25.37 -8.25
C VAL A 151 8.41 -25.40 -9.24
N PHE A 152 9.18 -26.49 -9.24
CA PHE A 152 10.22 -26.75 -10.22
C PHE A 152 9.88 -28.00 -11.03
N PRO A 153 10.12 -28.01 -12.35
CA PRO A 153 9.89 -29.19 -13.15
C PRO A 153 11.00 -30.21 -12.86
N ILE A 154 10.61 -31.46 -12.66
CA ILE A 154 11.57 -32.56 -12.54
C ILE A 154 11.92 -33.03 -13.95
N TRP A 155 13.22 -33.10 -14.24
CA TRP A 155 13.73 -33.65 -15.49
C TRP A 155 13.97 -35.15 -15.36
N THR A 156 13.59 -35.88 -16.40
CA THR A 156 13.88 -37.31 -16.54
C THR A 156 14.62 -37.53 -17.85
N CYS A 157 15.52 -38.51 -17.90
CA CYS A 157 16.17 -38.90 -19.14
C CYS A 157 15.46 -40.12 -19.72
N TYR A 158 14.99 -40.02 -20.96
CA TYR A 158 14.44 -41.14 -21.71
C TYR A 158 15.04 -41.16 -23.10
N ASN A 159 15.66 -42.28 -23.50
CA ASN A 159 16.34 -42.43 -24.78
C ASN A 159 17.29 -41.26 -25.11
N LYS A 160 18.16 -40.90 -24.16
CA LYS A 160 19.13 -39.78 -24.28
C LYS A 160 18.49 -38.41 -24.52
N THR A 161 17.19 -38.26 -24.28
CA THR A 161 16.48 -37.00 -24.37
C THR A 161 16.02 -36.60 -22.98
N LEU A 162 16.31 -35.37 -22.56
CA LEU A 162 15.75 -34.83 -21.34
C LEU A 162 14.28 -34.49 -21.57
N ILE A 163 13.43 -34.93 -20.66
CA ILE A 163 11.99 -34.68 -20.69
C ILE A 163 11.62 -34.02 -19.38
N LYS A 164 10.82 -32.94 -19.43
CA LYS A 164 10.21 -32.31 -18.27
C LYS A 164 8.70 -32.44 -18.28
N VAL A 165 8.11 -32.39 -17.10
CA VAL A 165 6.68 -32.14 -16.94
C VAL A 165 6.42 -30.65 -17.23
N ARG A 166 5.42 -30.38 -18.08
CA ARG A 166 4.95 -29.02 -18.35
C ARG A 166 4.23 -28.47 -17.13
N GLN A 167 4.74 -27.36 -16.61
CA GLN A 167 4.14 -26.66 -15.47
C GLN A 167 3.01 -25.74 -15.95
N SER A 168 1.88 -25.81 -15.25
CA SER A 168 0.74 -24.92 -15.36
C SER A 168 0.84 -23.72 -14.41
N CYS A 169 1.68 -23.82 -13.37
CA CYS A 169 1.92 -22.76 -12.39
C CYS A 169 3.38 -22.71 -11.92
N ASN A 170 3.79 -21.53 -11.45
CA ASN A 170 5.16 -21.32 -10.94
C ASN A 170 5.23 -21.46 -9.42
N TYR A 171 4.10 -21.30 -8.76
CA TYR A 171 3.95 -21.42 -7.31
C TYR A 171 2.72 -22.24 -6.97
N LEU A 172 2.79 -22.96 -5.85
CA LEU A 172 1.69 -23.74 -5.30
C LEU A 172 1.52 -23.35 -3.84
N ALA A 173 0.36 -22.81 -3.51
CA ALA A 173 -0.04 -22.56 -2.13
C ALA A 173 -0.70 -23.83 -1.59
N VAL A 174 -0.26 -24.31 -0.43
CA VAL A 174 -0.74 -25.55 0.18
C VAL A 174 -1.05 -25.34 1.66
N THR A 175 -2.13 -25.94 2.13
CA THR A 175 -2.47 -25.95 3.56
C THR A 175 -1.50 -26.79 4.37
N ALA A 176 -1.47 -26.56 5.68
CA ALA A 176 -0.69 -27.39 6.62
C ALA A 176 -1.08 -28.88 6.60
N HIS A 177 -2.34 -29.19 6.24
CA HIS A 177 -2.85 -30.56 6.18
C HIS A 177 -2.65 -31.25 4.83
N LEU A 178 -2.10 -30.55 3.83
CA LEU A 178 -1.96 -31.09 2.46
C LEU A 178 -3.28 -31.62 1.91
N ASP A 179 -4.39 -30.94 2.19
CA ASP A 179 -5.72 -31.30 1.73
C ASP A 179 -6.25 -30.34 0.67
N ARG A 180 -5.68 -29.13 0.61
CA ARG A 180 -6.11 -28.02 -0.24
C ARG A 180 -4.94 -27.35 -0.91
N TYR A 181 -5.11 -27.08 -2.20
CA TYR A 181 -4.08 -26.61 -3.10
C TYR A 181 -4.58 -25.43 -3.92
N TYR A 182 -3.74 -24.42 -4.04
CA TYR A 182 -4.03 -23.22 -4.80
C TYR A 182 -2.86 -22.91 -5.74
N PRO A 183 -2.97 -23.22 -7.05
CA PRO A 183 -1.92 -22.89 -8.01
C PRO A 183 -1.85 -21.39 -8.26
N VAL A 184 -0.65 -20.83 -8.14
CA VAL A 184 -0.37 -19.39 -8.24
C VAL A 184 0.60 -19.10 -9.38
N ALA A 185 0.25 -18.11 -10.19
CA ALA A 185 1.10 -17.58 -11.26
C ALA A 185 1.83 -16.31 -10.81
N ASP A 186 2.99 -16.01 -11.39
CA ASP A 186 3.85 -14.89 -10.98
C ASP A 186 3.12 -13.54 -10.92
N PHE A 187 2.33 -13.22 -11.94
CA PHE A 187 1.59 -11.95 -12.03
C PHE A 187 0.52 -11.77 -10.94
N LYS A 188 0.15 -12.85 -10.23
CA LYS A 188 -0.80 -12.76 -9.12
C LYS A 188 -0.11 -12.41 -7.82
N LEU A 189 1.13 -12.89 -7.62
CA LEU A 189 1.91 -12.53 -6.44
C LEU A 189 2.23 -11.03 -6.40
N SER A 190 2.37 -10.37 -7.56
CA SER A 190 2.54 -8.92 -7.61
C SER A 190 1.31 -8.14 -7.13
N ASN A 191 0.14 -8.77 -7.05
CA ASN A 191 -1.08 -8.14 -6.54
C ASN A 191 -1.32 -8.43 -5.05
N CYS A 192 -0.47 -9.25 -4.42
CA CYS A 192 -0.56 -9.53 -3.00
C CYS A 192 0.05 -8.40 -2.18
N VAL A 193 -0.55 -8.11 -1.03
CA VAL A 193 -0.05 -7.08 -0.12
C VAL A 193 0.78 -7.75 0.98
N MET A 194 2.05 -7.36 1.09
CA MET A 194 2.92 -7.81 2.18
C MET A 194 2.44 -7.21 3.50
N VAL A 195 2.22 -8.05 4.51
CA VAL A 195 1.83 -7.64 5.87
C VAL A 195 3.03 -7.76 6.79
N HIS A 196 3.69 -8.92 6.79
CA HIS A 196 4.95 -9.12 7.50
C HIS A 196 6.04 -9.61 6.55
N ASN A 197 7.28 -9.69 7.02
CA ASN A 197 8.42 -10.09 6.18
C ASN A 197 8.25 -11.45 5.48
N LEU A 198 7.37 -12.32 5.99
CA LEU A 198 7.12 -13.68 5.47
C LEU A 198 5.63 -13.96 5.18
N SER A 199 4.74 -12.98 5.30
CA SER A 199 3.30 -13.17 5.05
C SER A 199 2.75 -12.12 4.11
N CYS A 200 1.91 -12.58 3.19
CA CYS A 200 1.24 -11.72 2.22
C CYS A 200 -0.23 -12.09 2.15
N LEU A 201 -1.05 -11.07 1.88
CA LEU A 201 -2.47 -11.22 1.65
C LEU A 201 -2.74 -11.17 0.18
N CYS A 202 -3.35 -12.24 -0.31
CA CYS A 202 -3.71 -12.39 -1.71
C CYS A 202 -5.22 -12.51 -1.83
N THR A 203 -5.78 -11.90 -2.87
CA THR A 203 -7.16 -12.16 -3.23
C THR A 203 -7.27 -13.54 -3.87
N GLN A 204 -8.16 -14.37 -3.33
CA GLN A 204 -8.49 -15.65 -3.95
C GLN A 204 -9.31 -15.38 -5.22
N SER A 205 -8.74 -15.70 -6.37
CA SER A 205 -9.39 -15.47 -7.67
C SER A 205 -9.70 -16.75 -8.44
N HIS A 206 -9.16 -17.88 -7.99
CA HIS A 206 -9.27 -19.18 -8.67
C HIS A 206 -9.75 -20.27 -7.70
N SER A 207 -10.17 -21.39 -8.27
CA SER A 207 -10.62 -22.55 -7.52
C SER A 207 -9.51 -23.13 -6.64
N ILE A 208 -9.87 -23.47 -5.41
CA ILE A 208 -9.08 -24.35 -4.54
C ILE A 208 -9.32 -25.77 -5.01
N TYR A 209 -8.25 -26.53 -5.17
CA TYR A 209 -8.27 -27.94 -5.49
C TYR A 209 -8.11 -28.76 -4.22
N TYR A 210 -8.70 -29.96 -4.21
CA TYR A 210 -8.74 -30.81 -3.02
C TYR A 210 -7.98 -32.11 -3.27
N HIS A 211 -7.37 -32.63 -2.21
CA HIS A 211 -6.80 -33.96 -2.22
C HIS A 211 -7.86 -35.01 -2.61
N GLY A 212 -7.53 -35.86 -3.58
CA GLY A 212 -8.43 -36.92 -4.05
C GLY A 212 -9.60 -36.46 -4.92
N ALA A 213 -9.61 -35.20 -5.39
CA ALA A 213 -10.57 -34.77 -6.41
C ALA A 213 -10.39 -35.56 -7.72
N SER A 214 -11.49 -35.78 -8.45
CA SER A 214 -11.49 -36.56 -9.70
C SER A 214 -10.70 -35.91 -10.83
N GLU A 215 -10.58 -34.59 -10.80
CA GLU A 215 -9.81 -33.80 -11.75
C GLU A 215 -8.94 -32.82 -10.97
N ASN A 216 -7.63 -32.99 -11.10
CA ASN A 216 -6.64 -32.14 -10.47
C ASN A 216 -5.60 -31.69 -11.50
N ARG A 217 -4.82 -30.69 -11.11
CA ARG A 217 -3.66 -30.28 -11.92
C ARG A 217 -2.57 -31.33 -11.76
N CYS A 218 -1.82 -31.54 -12.83
CA CYS A 218 -0.69 -32.47 -12.86
C CYS A 218 0.24 -32.32 -11.65
N GLU A 219 0.57 -31.09 -11.24
CA GLU A 219 1.46 -30.83 -10.10
C GLU A 219 0.87 -31.28 -8.76
N ILE A 220 -0.45 -31.18 -8.61
CA ILE A 220 -1.18 -31.60 -7.42
C ILE A 220 -1.28 -33.13 -7.41
N ASP A 221 -1.60 -33.73 -8.55
CA ASP A 221 -1.66 -35.18 -8.68
C ASP A 221 -0.29 -35.82 -8.46
N LEU A 222 0.79 -35.22 -8.97
CA LEU A 222 2.17 -35.68 -8.72
C LEU A 222 2.61 -35.52 -7.26
N LEU A 223 2.05 -34.54 -6.53
CA LEU A 223 2.33 -34.36 -5.11
C LEU A 223 1.59 -35.39 -4.26
N ASN A 224 0.40 -35.81 -4.70
CA ASN A 224 -0.49 -36.70 -3.95
C ASN A 224 -0.31 -38.18 -4.32
N ASN A 225 0.06 -38.48 -5.56
CA ASN A 225 0.22 -39.83 -6.08
C ASN A 225 1.68 -40.17 -6.37
N ILE A 226 2.00 -41.45 -6.23
CA ILE A 226 3.34 -41.99 -6.51
C ILE A 226 3.59 -42.17 -8.02
N SER A 227 2.54 -42.28 -8.83
CA SER A 227 2.62 -42.55 -10.28
C SER A 227 2.27 -41.34 -11.13
N MET A 228 2.95 -41.20 -12.29
CA MET A 228 2.70 -40.15 -13.27
C MET A 228 1.23 -40.16 -13.75
N PRO A 229 0.46 -39.09 -13.49
CA PRO A 229 -0.93 -38.97 -13.94
C PRO A 229 -1.03 -38.77 -15.45
N GLU A 230 -2.13 -39.23 -16.07
CA GLU A 230 -2.42 -38.99 -17.49
C GLU A 230 -2.65 -37.48 -17.81
N SER A 231 -3.00 -36.69 -16.79
CA SER A 231 -3.19 -35.24 -16.90
C SER A 231 -1.88 -34.48 -17.15
N CYS A 232 -0.72 -35.13 -16.96
CA CYS A 232 0.59 -34.51 -17.10
C CYS A 232 1.11 -34.53 -18.54
N GLN A 233 1.34 -33.33 -19.09
CA GLN A 233 2.00 -33.17 -20.39
C GLN A 233 3.52 -33.19 -20.23
N LEU A 234 4.18 -33.98 -21.06
CA LEU A 234 5.64 -34.07 -21.10
C LEU A 234 6.19 -33.26 -22.27
N GLU A 235 7.26 -32.50 -22.02
CA GLU A 235 7.96 -31.69 -23.02
C GLU A 235 9.42 -32.14 -23.15
N PRO A 236 9.91 -32.45 -24.36
CA PRO A 236 11.31 -32.73 -24.58
C PRO A 236 12.13 -31.44 -24.50
N ILE A 237 13.36 -31.56 -24.01
CA ILE A 237 14.34 -30.49 -23.92
C ILE A 237 15.48 -30.83 -24.89
N MET A 238 15.78 -29.90 -25.79
CA MET A 238 16.79 -30.07 -26.85
C MET A 238 18.22 -29.82 -26.35
N THR A 239 18.51 -30.15 -25.09
CA THR A 239 19.84 -29.96 -24.47
C THR A 239 20.31 -31.25 -23.83
N THR A 240 21.63 -31.42 -23.76
CA THR A 240 22.29 -32.56 -23.11
C THR A 240 22.44 -32.39 -21.60
N ALA A 241 22.29 -31.15 -21.11
CA ALA A 241 22.32 -30.81 -19.70
C ALA A 241 21.29 -29.70 -19.38
N ALA A 242 20.71 -29.76 -18.19
CA ALA A 242 19.80 -28.77 -17.65
C ALA A 242 20.10 -28.50 -16.17
N TRP A 243 19.99 -27.24 -15.75
CA TRP A 243 20.34 -26.77 -14.40
C TRP A 243 19.29 -25.78 -13.87
N ILE A 244 18.83 -25.98 -12.65
CA ILE A 244 17.94 -25.06 -11.93
C ILE A 244 18.65 -24.63 -10.65
N GLU A 245 18.79 -23.33 -10.46
CA GLU A 245 19.20 -22.77 -9.17
C GLU A 245 18.00 -22.79 -8.20
N ILE A 246 18.11 -23.52 -7.10
CA ILE A 246 17.05 -23.60 -6.08
C ILE A 246 17.14 -22.40 -5.13
N SER A 247 18.35 -21.97 -4.82
CA SER A 247 18.61 -20.89 -3.86
C SER A 247 20.00 -20.28 -4.06
N LYS A 248 20.15 -19.03 -3.61
CA LYS A 248 21.41 -18.26 -3.65
C LYS A 248 22.58 -18.90 -2.87
N THR A 249 22.37 -20.00 -2.15
CA THR A 249 23.41 -20.71 -1.38
C THR A 249 24.01 -21.88 -2.17
N ASN A 250 24.34 -21.69 -3.45
CA ASN A 250 24.98 -22.69 -4.30
C ASN A 250 24.24 -24.04 -4.38
N LYS A 251 22.90 -24.02 -4.36
CA LYS A 251 22.09 -25.25 -4.48
C LYS A 251 21.45 -25.34 -5.85
N TRP A 252 21.72 -26.46 -6.52
CA TRP A 252 21.28 -26.69 -7.89
C TRP A 252 20.57 -28.03 -8.01
N ILE A 253 19.57 -28.09 -8.89
CA ILE A 253 19.04 -29.34 -9.47
C ILE A 253 19.64 -29.44 -10.86
N TYR A 254 20.10 -30.62 -11.24
CA TYR A 254 20.58 -30.86 -12.59
C TYR A 254 20.07 -32.16 -13.19
N ALA A 255 20.11 -32.23 -14.50
CA ALA A 255 19.95 -33.47 -15.26
C ALA A 255 20.88 -33.46 -16.46
N VAL A 256 21.53 -34.59 -16.73
CA VAL A 256 22.41 -34.79 -17.87
C VAL A 256 22.01 -36.06 -18.63
N THR A 257 22.16 -36.05 -19.96
CA THR A 257 21.83 -37.21 -20.81
C THR A 257 22.94 -38.24 -20.88
N GLU A 258 24.18 -37.81 -20.61
CA GLU A 258 25.40 -38.61 -20.68
C GLU A 258 26.35 -38.18 -19.54
N GLU A 259 27.28 -39.06 -19.18
CA GLU A 259 28.28 -38.78 -18.14
C GLU A 259 29.06 -37.50 -18.46
N SER A 260 29.08 -36.57 -17.52
CA SER A 260 29.69 -35.24 -17.68
C SER A 260 30.56 -34.89 -16.49
N SER A 261 31.62 -34.10 -16.72
CA SER A 261 32.47 -33.61 -15.63
C SER A 261 32.02 -32.23 -15.15
N LEU A 262 31.76 -32.12 -13.86
CA LEU A 262 31.41 -30.89 -13.15
C LEU A 262 32.65 -30.34 -12.43
N SER A 263 33.07 -29.13 -12.79
CA SER A 263 34.12 -28.41 -12.08
C SER A 263 33.50 -27.49 -11.01
N ILE A 264 33.80 -27.77 -9.74
CA ILE A 264 33.39 -26.96 -8.60
C ILE A 264 34.57 -26.09 -8.19
N VAL A 265 34.45 -24.79 -8.41
CA VAL A 265 35.50 -23.81 -8.08
C VAL A 265 35.13 -23.13 -6.75
N CYS A 266 35.96 -23.35 -5.73
CA CYS A 266 35.93 -22.67 -4.45
C CYS A 266 37.13 -21.71 -4.36
N PRO A 267 37.13 -20.70 -3.45
CA PRO A 267 38.20 -19.70 -3.37
C PRO A 267 39.62 -20.25 -3.23
N HIS A 268 39.77 -21.48 -2.71
CA HIS A 268 41.06 -22.11 -2.44
C HIS A 268 41.20 -23.52 -3.03
N SER A 269 40.22 -24.01 -3.78
CA SER A 269 40.25 -25.35 -4.34
C SER A 269 39.35 -25.49 -5.54
N THR A 270 39.76 -26.33 -6.48
CA THR A 270 38.91 -26.81 -7.58
C THR A 270 38.75 -28.31 -7.43
N SER A 271 37.51 -28.79 -7.44
CA SER A 271 37.20 -30.23 -7.43
C SER A 271 36.45 -30.57 -8.71
N ILE A 272 36.83 -31.67 -9.35
CA ILE A 272 36.11 -32.23 -10.50
C ILE A 272 35.30 -33.41 -10.00
N GLN A 273 34.00 -33.41 -10.30
CA GLN A 273 33.07 -34.48 -9.99
C GLN A 273 32.48 -35.02 -11.29
N HIS A 274 32.40 -36.33 -11.42
CA HIS A 274 31.70 -36.96 -12.53
C HIS A 274 30.22 -37.11 -12.17
N ILE A 275 29.35 -36.64 -13.04
CA ILE A 275 27.90 -36.66 -12.84
C ILE A 275 27.23 -37.45 -13.96
N GLU A 276 26.28 -38.29 -13.57
CA GLU A 276 25.45 -39.08 -14.48
C GLU A 276 23.99 -39.09 -13.98
N GLY A 277 23.03 -39.15 -14.89
CA GLY A 277 21.61 -39.28 -14.57
C GLY A 277 20.89 -37.97 -14.25
N SER A 278 19.70 -38.09 -13.65
CA SER A 278 18.79 -36.98 -13.34
C SER A 278 18.48 -36.86 -11.85
N VAL A 279 18.62 -35.62 -11.34
CA VAL A 279 18.27 -35.09 -10.00
C VAL A 279 19.31 -35.37 -8.89
N CYS A 280 20.11 -34.35 -8.57
CA CYS A 280 20.92 -34.26 -7.34
C CYS A 280 20.80 -32.85 -6.75
N VAL A 281 20.84 -32.72 -5.41
CA VAL A 281 20.84 -31.44 -4.67
C VAL A 281 22.17 -31.29 -3.94
N THR A 282 22.86 -30.16 -4.13
CA THR A 282 24.14 -29.88 -3.43
C THR A 282 23.90 -28.98 -2.20
N LYS A 283 24.55 -29.26 -1.05
CA LYS A 283 24.67 -28.34 0.10
C LYS A 283 26.10 -28.40 0.64
N GLN A 284 26.71 -27.26 0.92
CA GLN A 284 28.06 -27.20 1.49
C GLN A 284 28.10 -27.73 2.93
N ASN A 285 29.19 -28.47 3.20
CA ASN A 285 29.67 -29.10 4.45
C ASN A 285 29.12 -30.47 4.89
N HIS A 286 28.11 -31.05 4.25
CA HIS A 286 27.84 -32.50 4.25
C HIS A 286 27.11 -32.82 2.95
N ILE A 287 27.77 -33.54 2.03
CA ILE A 287 27.18 -33.90 0.73
C ILE A 287 26.29 -35.12 0.94
N ILE A 288 24.98 -34.98 0.68
CA ILE A 288 24.07 -36.13 0.56
C ILE A 288 23.77 -36.31 -0.92
N LEU A 289 24.23 -37.44 -1.47
CA LEU A 289 23.87 -37.90 -2.82
C LEU A 289 22.65 -38.80 -2.68
N GLN A 290 21.49 -38.35 -3.18
CA GLN A 290 20.31 -39.21 -3.29
C GLN A 290 19.90 -39.29 -4.75
N ALA A 291 20.30 -40.38 -5.40
CA ALA A 291 19.71 -40.81 -6.65
C ALA A 291 18.35 -41.46 -6.35
N HIS A 292 17.34 -41.19 -7.17
CA HIS A 292 16.03 -41.82 -7.03
C HIS A 292 16.11 -43.31 -7.42
N GLN A 293 16.53 -44.16 -6.49
CA GLN A 293 16.22 -45.58 -6.47
C GLN A 293 15.72 -46.11 -5.12
N THR A 294 15.51 -45.24 -4.13
CA THR A 294 14.70 -45.60 -2.96
C THR A 294 13.79 -44.43 -2.62
N HIS A 295 12.49 -44.68 -2.62
CA HIS A 295 11.52 -43.85 -1.93
C HIS A 295 12.02 -43.66 -0.50
N SER A 296 12.59 -42.49 -0.19
CA SER A 296 12.40 -41.92 1.13
C SER A 296 11.46 -40.75 0.95
N SER A 297 10.21 -40.95 1.34
CA SER A 297 9.31 -39.85 1.67
C SER A 297 9.78 -39.22 2.98
N ASP A 298 11.01 -38.71 3.01
CA ASP A 298 11.41 -37.74 4.02
C ASP A 298 10.92 -36.39 3.51
N LEU A 299 9.65 -36.10 3.82
CA LEU A 299 9.21 -34.73 4.02
C LEU A 299 10.12 -34.19 5.13
N THR A 300 11.22 -33.56 4.75
CA THR A 300 12.04 -32.82 5.70
C THR A 300 11.24 -31.56 6.02
N THR A 301 10.22 -31.71 6.86
CA THR A 301 9.79 -30.63 7.73
C THR A 301 10.99 -30.34 8.61
N SER A 302 11.81 -29.38 8.20
CA SER A 302 12.68 -28.71 9.15
C SER A 302 11.77 -27.93 10.10
N HIS A 303 11.16 -28.62 11.05
CA HIS A 303 10.83 -28.02 12.33
C HIS A 303 12.13 -28.01 13.14
N PRO A 304 12.78 -26.85 13.32
CA PRO A 304 13.71 -26.72 14.42
C PRO A 304 12.87 -26.61 15.70
N VAL A 305 12.64 -27.73 16.38
CA VAL A 305 12.55 -27.67 17.85
C VAL A 305 13.98 -27.58 18.36
N VAL A 306 14.55 -26.37 18.29
CA VAL A 306 15.66 -25.94 19.14
C VAL A 306 15.46 -24.46 19.45
N GLN A 307 14.88 -24.23 20.63
CA GLN A 307 15.29 -23.24 21.62
C GLN A 307 16.28 -22.16 21.12
N ASN A 308 15.81 -20.91 21.10
CA ASN A 308 16.59 -19.67 21.16
C ASN A 308 17.93 -19.68 20.40
N GLN A 309 17.90 -19.31 19.12
CA GLN A 309 18.86 -18.34 18.59
C GLN A 309 18.31 -17.68 17.33
N ILE A 310 18.22 -16.35 17.41
CA ILE A 310 17.76 -15.44 16.37
C ILE A 310 18.86 -15.33 15.32
N GLU A 311 18.57 -15.69 14.07
CA GLU A 311 19.29 -15.13 12.91
C GLU A 311 18.30 -14.43 11.98
N HIS A 312 18.23 -13.11 12.16
CA HIS A 312 17.76 -12.15 11.18
C HIS A 312 18.59 -12.25 9.90
N LYS A 313 17.94 -12.41 8.74
CA LYS A 313 18.19 -11.63 7.50
C LYS A 313 17.34 -12.16 6.33
N TRP A 314 16.20 -11.53 6.10
CA TRP A 314 15.70 -11.31 4.75
C TRP A 314 15.84 -9.81 4.47
N GLY A 315 16.98 -9.45 3.88
CA GLY A 315 17.25 -8.10 3.41
C GLY A 315 17.02 -8.01 1.91
N GLN A 316 16.02 -7.21 1.55
CA GLN A 316 15.93 -6.37 0.35
C GLN A 316 16.20 -7.01 -1.03
N SER A 317 15.13 -7.07 -1.84
CA SER A 317 15.15 -6.45 -3.17
C SER A 317 13.73 -6.33 -3.70
N ALA A 318 13.08 -5.21 -3.35
CA ALA A 318 11.98 -4.67 -4.13
C ALA A 318 12.51 -4.07 -5.44
N CYS A 319 11.63 -4.04 -6.44
CA CYS A 319 11.75 -3.29 -7.69
C CYS A 319 12.59 -2.01 -7.60
N LYS A 320 13.61 -1.89 -8.46
CA LYS A 320 14.01 -0.62 -9.09
C LYS A 320 14.55 -0.90 -10.49
N ARG A 321 13.92 -0.28 -11.50
CA ARG A 321 14.38 -0.20 -12.87
C ARG A 321 15.22 1.08 -12.96
N ASN A 322 16.55 0.98 -12.93
CA ASN A 322 17.44 2.10 -13.22
C ASN A 322 18.15 1.81 -14.55
N THR A 323 17.73 2.52 -15.59
CA THR A 323 18.45 2.73 -16.83
C THR A 323 19.61 3.67 -16.55
N THR A 324 20.84 3.18 -16.69
CA THR A 324 22.03 4.01 -16.90
C THR A 324 22.70 3.53 -18.16
N VAL A 325 22.55 4.32 -19.22
CA VAL A 325 23.35 4.24 -20.44
C VAL A 325 24.69 4.89 -20.12
N SER A 326 25.77 4.11 -20.19
CA SER A 326 27.14 4.64 -20.14
C SER A 326 27.66 4.82 -21.56
N GLU A 327 28.02 6.07 -21.86
CA GLU A 327 28.64 6.56 -23.08
C GLU A 327 29.95 5.83 -23.39
N GLY A 328 30.11 5.42 -24.66
CA GLY A 328 31.37 4.95 -25.20
C GLY A 328 32.23 6.14 -25.64
N ASN A 329 33.35 6.35 -24.96
CA ASN A 329 34.45 7.17 -25.45
C ASN A 329 35.22 6.40 -26.53
N GLN A 330 35.17 6.88 -27.78
CA GLN A 330 36.14 6.55 -28.81
C GLN A 330 37.29 7.56 -28.75
N THR A 331 38.48 7.06 -28.44
CA THR A 331 39.76 7.77 -28.55
C THR A 331 40.21 7.82 -30.01
N ALA A 332 40.58 9.02 -30.45
CA ALA A 332 41.30 9.30 -31.69
C ALA A 332 42.82 9.40 -31.43
N ALA A 333 43.60 9.26 -32.52
CA ALA A 333 45.07 9.35 -32.65
C ALA A 333 45.82 8.14 -32.07
N THR A 334 46.65 7.41 -32.81
CA THR A 334 47.58 7.76 -33.91
C THR A 334 47.78 6.57 -34.85
#